data_AF-A0A0F9ET81-F1
#
_entry.id   AF-A0A0F9ET81-F1
#
_cell.length_a   1.000
_cell.length_b   1.000
_cell.length_c   1.000
_cell.angle_alpha   90.00
_cell.angle_beta   90.00
_cell.angle_gamma   90.00
#
_symmetry.space_group_name_H-M   'P 1'
#
loop_
_entity.id
_entity.type
_entity.pdbx_description
1 polymer ?
#
loop_
_entity_poly.entity_id
_entity_poly.type
_entity_poly.pdbx_seq_one_letter_code
_entity_poly.pdbx_strand_id
1 'polypeptide(L)'
;MNVNSGNIEFGDELVSVIPYAYYLHKQGKLTSTVSATGTEPLYYFSPHHIINIDKRNCNNRNKAIPTRHVWEFTGKGEWAPPPYKEHYKNDQYVYDKPILVVSNKYNREWFRDPVNYMDADTLCKIFDRCGGYELFYNRNIPDNLLDDQGIMDLHEYEVIKERHPEVRFLHELPGDYNLNQMRVYANCDRFISVQGGNSILASYFGGMNIIYAVKGRELECGFYDKLNKLSGCEIVHVMKYSELLKQL
;
A
#
# COMPACT_ATOMS: atom_id res chain seq x y z
N MET A 1 15.11 -8.87 -20.48
CA MET A 1 13.75 -8.39 -20.73
C MET A 1 13.57 -7.10 -19.96
N ASN A 2 13.13 -6.04 -20.64
CA ASN A 2 12.72 -4.80 -20.00
C ASN A 2 11.25 -4.92 -19.56
N VAL A 3 10.94 -4.45 -18.36
CA VAL A 3 9.56 -4.38 -17.86
C VAL A 3 9.20 -2.93 -17.58
N ASN A 4 8.20 -2.41 -18.28
CA ASN A 4 7.72 -1.03 -18.11
C ASN A 4 6.31 -1.06 -17.50
N SER A 5 6.13 -0.45 -16.32
CA SER A 5 4.85 -0.39 -15.62
C SER A 5 3.80 0.43 -16.36
N GLY A 6 4.21 1.25 -17.33
CA GLY A 6 3.36 2.17 -18.06
C GLY A 6 2.86 3.33 -17.22
N ASN A 7 3.34 3.48 -15.97
CA ASN A 7 2.72 4.38 -14.99
C ASN A 7 1.22 4.08 -14.85
N ILE A 8 0.85 2.79 -14.78
CA ILE A 8 -0.52 2.35 -14.51
C ILE A 8 -0.96 2.72 -13.08
N GLU A 9 -2.25 2.52 -12.76
CA GLU A 9 -2.80 2.62 -11.40
C GLU A 9 -1.95 1.84 -10.38
N PHE A 10 -1.82 2.39 -9.17
CA PHE A 10 -0.87 1.87 -8.18
C PHE A 10 -1.17 0.44 -7.72
N GLY A 11 -2.43 0.11 -7.48
CA GLY A 11 -2.84 -1.25 -7.15
C GLY A 11 -2.50 -2.26 -8.24
N ASP A 12 -2.78 -1.93 -9.51
CA ASP A 12 -2.45 -2.76 -10.67
C ASP A 12 -0.95 -3.01 -10.82
N GLU A 13 -0.12 -2.00 -10.58
CA GLU A 13 1.34 -2.13 -10.56
C GLU A 13 1.80 -3.12 -9.48
N LEU A 14 1.28 -2.98 -8.27
CA LEU A 14 1.60 -3.83 -7.11
C LEU A 14 1.21 -5.29 -7.33
N VAL A 15 0.09 -5.59 -7.96
CA VAL A 15 -0.37 -6.99 -8.10
C VAL A 15 0.09 -7.68 -9.37
N SER A 16 0.45 -6.91 -10.40
CA SER A 16 0.74 -7.46 -11.73
C SER A 16 2.16 -7.19 -12.21
N VAL A 17 2.54 -5.91 -12.32
CA VAL A 17 3.81 -5.50 -12.94
C VAL A 17 4.98 -5.94 -12.08
N ILE A 18 4.95 -5.57 -10.80
CA ILE A 18 6.03 -5.81 -9.85
C ILE A 18 6.30 -7.31 -9.69
N PRO A 19 5.29 -8.17 -9.43
CA PRO A 19 5.52 -9.60 -9.30
C PRO A 19 6.03 -10.28 -10.58
N TYR A 20 5.61 -9.82 -11.76
CA TYR A 20 6.13 -10.31 -13.03
C TYR A 20 7.61 -9.92 -13.24
N ALA A 21 7.95 -8.66 -12.93
CA ALA A 21 9.34 -8.19 -12.97
C ALA A 21 10.23 -8.99 -11.99
N TYR A 22 9.75 -9.23 -10.77
CA TYR A 22 10.49 -10.00 -9.78
C TYR A 22 10.63 -11.47 -10.17
N TYR A 23 9.60 -12.08 -10.76
CA TYR A 23 9.72 -13.41 -11.38
C TYR A 23 10.85 -13.45 -12.42
N LEU A 24 10.89 -12.50 -13.36
CA LEU A 24 11.96 -12.43 -14.37
C LEU A 24 13.34 -12.21 -13.75
N HIS A 25 13.42 -11.44 -12.66
CA HIS A 25 14.64 -11.27 -11.87
C HIS A 25 15.13 -12.62 -11.32
N LYS A 26 14.24 -13.40 -10.68
CA LYS A 26 14.58 -14.74 -10.16
C LYS A 26 15.04 -15.71 -11.25
N GLN A 27 14.62 -15.51 -12.50
CA GLN A 27 15.06 -16.31 -13.65
C GLN A 27 16.35 -15.79 -14.32
N GLY A 28 16.94 -14.69 -13.85
CA GLY A 28 18.07 -14.03 -14.51
C GLY A 28 17.72 -13.42 -15.87
N LYS A 29 16.42 -13.21 -16.15
CA LYS A 29 15.91 -12.71 -17.44
C LYS A 29 15.59 -11.23 -17.42
N LEU A 30 15.49 -10.60 -16.26
CA LEU A 30 15.25 -9.15 -16.14
C LEU A 30 16.51 -8.37 -16.49
N THR A 31 16.39 -7.39 -17.39
CA THR A 31 17.51 -6.52 -17.79
C THR A 31 17.35 -5.09 -17.29
N SER A 32 16.11 -4.60 -17.21
CA SER A 32 15.81 -3.27 -16.70
C SER A 32 14.32 -3.12 -16.39
N THR A 33 13.97 -2.10 -15.62
CA THR A 33 12.59 -1.74 -15.29
C THR A 33 12.34 -0.26 -15.53
N VAL A 34 11.09 0.10 -15.83
CA VAL A 34 10.65 1.50 -15.93
C VAL A 34 9.38 1.68 -15.09
N SER A 35 9.34 2.69 -14.22
CA SER A 35 8.13 3.01 -13.44
C SER A 35 8.05 4.49 -13.05
N ALA A 36 6.94 4.87 -12.42
CA ALA A 36 6.66 6.25 -12.03
C ALA A 36 7.62 6.74 -10.92
N THR A 37 7.88 8.05 -10.90
CA THR A 37 8.61 8.71 -9.79
C THR A 37 8.06 8.29 -8.43
N GLY A 38 8.94 7.96 -7.48
CA GLY A 38 8.57 7.54 -6.12
C GLY A 38 8.30 6.05 -5.95
N THR A 39 8.27 5.26 -7.03
CA THR A 39 8.10 3.80 -6.95
C THR A 39 9.40 3.02 -7.05
N GLU A 40 10.55 3.70 -7.13
CA GLU A 40 11.87 3.11 -7.25
C GLU A 40 12.16 2.06 -6.15
N PRO A 41 11.79 2.28 -4.87
CA PRO A 41 11.96 1.25 -3.84
C PRO A 41 11.28 -0.08 -4.20
N LEU A 42 10.14 -0.05 -4.89
CA LEU A 42 9.42 -1.27 -5.27
C LEU A 42 10.21 -2.16 -6.24
N TYR A 43 11.22 -1.60 -6.90
CA TYR A 43 12.05 -2.29 -7.90
C TYR A 43 13.52 -2.44 -7.47
N TYR A 44 13.80 -2.55 -6.16
CA TYR A 44 15.17 -2.72 -5.62
C TYR A 44 15.98 -3.85 -6.29
N PHE A 45 15.31 -4.85 -6.84
CA PHE A 45 15.88 -6.01 -7.50
C PHE A 45 16.25 -5.78 -8.98
N SER A 46 15.88 -4.62 -9.54
CA SER A 46 16.12 -4.31 -10.94
C SER A 46 17.60 -4.05 -11.20
N PRO A 47 18.23 -4.71 -12.20
CA PRO A 47 19.62 -4.42 -12.56
C PRO A 47 19.82 -2.99 -13.06
N HIS A 48 18.79 -2.39 -13.65
CA HIS A 48 18.81 -1.01 -14.12
C HIS A 48 17.38 -0.44 -14.11
N HIS A 49 17.14 0.53 -13.24
CA HIS A 49 15.84 1.16 -13.06
C HIS A 49 15.81 2.55 -13.72
N ILE A 50 14.75 2.83 -14.49
CA ILE A 50 14.54 4.11 -15.18
C ILE A 50 13.24 4.72 -14.67
N ILE A 51 13.30 6.00 -14.30
CA ILE A 51 12.13 6.75 -13.85
C ILE A 51 11.40 7.33 -15.06
N ASN A 52 10.11 7.05 -15.17
CA ASN A 52 9.21 7.74 -16.06
C ASN A 52 8.49 8.87 -15.32
N ILE A 53 8.79 10.11 -15.71
CA ILE A 53 8.26 11.34 -15.10
C ILE A 53 6.82 11.68 -15.52
N ASP A 54 6.23 10.92 -16.44
CA ASP A 54 4.84 11.10 -16.86
C ASP A 54 3.87 10.80 -15.71
N LYS A 55 2.69 11.42 -15.74
CA LYS A 55 1.64 11.16 -14.74
C LYS A 55 1.10 9.73 -14.86
N ARG A 56 0.68 9.19 -13.71
CA ARG A 56 -0.01 7.90 -13.68
C ARG A 56 -1.37 8.00 -14.35
N ASN A 57 -1.79 6.92 -15.01
CA ASN A 57 -3.10 6.82 -15.64
C ASN A 57 -3.57 5.36 -15.61
N CYS A 58 -4.77 5.14 -15.09
CA CYS A 58 -5.39 3.81 -15.02
C CYS A 58 -5.58 3.13 -16.40
N ASN A 59 -5.53 3.89 -17.49
CA ASN A 59 -5.61 3.38 -18.85
C ASN A 59 -4.26 3.01 -19.47
N ASN A 60 -3.12 3.31 -18.83
CA ASN A 60 -1.77 3.07 -19.38
C ASN A 60 -1.34 1.59 -19.32
N ARG A 61 -2.29 0.68 -19.53
CA ARG A 61 -2.05 -0.75 -19.42
C ARG A 61 -1.08 -1.24 -20.47
N ASN A 62 0.05 -1.74 -20.00
CA ASN A 62 0.98 -2.50 -20.82
C ASN A 62 0.40 -3.88 -21.11
N LYS A 63 -0.04 -4.10 -22.36
CA LYS A 63 -0.65 -5.37 -22.80
C LYS A 63 0.31 -6.55 -22.77
N ALA A 64 1.63 -6.30 -22.75
CA ALA A 64 2.64 -7.35 -22.64
C ALA A 64 2.81 -7.86 -21.20
N ILE A 65 2.24 -7.17 -20.22
CA ILE A 65 2.30 -7.57 -18.80
C ILE A 65 1.00 -8.31 -18.45
N PRO A 66 1.09 -9.42 -17.70
CA PRO A 66 -0.07 -10.07 -17.12
C PRO A 66 -0.97 -9.07 -16.36
N THR A 67 -2.28 -9.27 -16.40
CA THR A 67 -3.31 -8.38 -15.83
C THR A 67 -3.54 -8.58 -14.31
N ARG A 68 -4.17 -7.60 -13.64
CA ARG A 68 -4.66 -7.72 -12.25
C ARG A 68 -5.56 -8.93 -11.98
N HIS A 69 -6.18 -9.49 -13.02
CA HIS A 69 -7.13 -10.61 -12.95
C HIS A 69 -6.54 -11.99 -13.32
N VAL A 70 -5.21 -12.17 -13.39
CA VAL A 70 -4.47 -13.17 -14.21
C VAL A 70 -4.76 -14.70 -14.19
N TRP A 71 -5.86 -15.26 -13.69
CA TRP A 71 -6.00 -16.66 -13.17
C TRP A 71 -5.54 -16.75 -11.70
N GLU A 72 -5.89 -15.68 -10.95
CA GLU A 72 -5.84 -15.51 -9.49
C GLU A 72 -4.44 -15.69 -8.85
N PHE A 73 -3.54 -14.74 -9.11
CA PHE A 73 -2.25 -14.58 -8.42
C PHE A 73 -1.26 -15.76 -8.49
N THR A 74 -1.57 -16.91 -9.12
CA THR A 74 -0.66 -18.09 -9.13
C THR A 74 -0.87 -19.15 -10.24
N GLY A 75 -1.92 -19.13 -11.07
CA GLY A 75 -2.27 -20.32 -11.90
C GLY A 75 -1.28 -20.74 -13.02
N LYS A 76 -0.37 -19.86 -13.45
CA LYS A 76 0.72 -20.14 -14.43
C LYS A 76 1.98 -19.37 -14.02
N GLY A 77 3.13 -20.02 -14.19
CA GLY A 77 4.34 -19.84 -13.37
C GLY A 77 5.18 -18.59 -13.56
N GLU A 78 4.61 -17.45 -13.99
CA GLU A 78 5.35 -16.20 -14.22
C GLU A 78 4.96 -15.09 -13.25
N TRP A 79 4.86 -15.44 -11.96
CA TRP A 79 4.48 -14.50 -10.90
C TRP A 79 5.21 -14.86 -9.61
N ALA A 80 5.85 -13.88 -8.99
CA ALA A 80 6.45 -14.03 -7.67
C ALA A 80 6.44 -12.68 -6.95
N PRO A 81 5.89 -12.55 -5.73
CA PRO A 81 5.92 -11.30 -5.01
C PRO A 81 7.35 -11.06 -4.50
N PRO A 82 7.91 -9.84 -4.62
CA PRO A 82 9.18 -9.51 -3.99
C PRO A 82 9.07 -9.59 -2.45
N PRO A 83 10.09 -10.15 -1.77
CA PRO A 83 10.14 -10.27 -0.31
C PRO A 83 10.52 -8.92 0.33
N TYR A 84 9.59 -7.96 0.26
CA TYR A 84 9.84 -6.59 0.73
C TYR A 84 10.14 -6.53 2.22
N LYS A 85 9.48 -7.34 3.04
CA LYS A 85 9.72 -7.37 4.48
C LYS A 85 11.16 -7.72 4.81
N GLU A 86 11.69 -8.77 4.19
CA GLU A 86 13.04 -9.25 4.38
C GLU A 86 14.07 -8.24 3.85
N HIS A 87 13.82 -7.67 2.67
CA HIS A 87 14.73 -6.71 2.07
C HIS A 87 14.82 -5.38 2.85
N TYR A 88 13.68 -4.88 3.34
CA TYR A 88 13.61 -3.58 4.02
C TYR A 88 13.72 -3.66 5.55
N LYS A 89 13.91 -4.85 6.11
CA LYS A 89 14.18 -5.03 7.54
C LYS A 89 15.37 -4.17 7.95
N ASN A 90 15.24 -3.47 9.08
CA ASN A 90 16.23 -2.48 9.51
C ASN A 90 16.19 -2.28 11.02
N ASP A 91 17.25 -1.64 11.55
CA ASP A 91 17.39 -1.30 12.97
C ASP A 91 16.95 0.15 13.28
N GLN A 92 16.47 0.90 12.28
CA GLN A 92 16.07 2.31 12.44
C GLN A 92 14.69 2.45 13.08
N TYR A 93 13.72 1.65 12.63
CA TYR A 93 12.35 1.67 13.13
C TYR A 93 12.09 0.47 14.03
N VAL A 94 12.86 0.38 15.12
CA VAL A 94 12.73 -0.69 16.12
C VAL A 94 12.35 -0.03 17.44
N TYR A 95 11.28 -0.55 18.06
CA TYR A 95 10.68 0.01 19.26
C TYR A 95 10.37 -1.10 20.26
N ASP A 96 10.21 -0.74 21.53
CA ASP A 96 9.82 -1.68 22.58
C ASP A 96 8.40 -2.19 22.38
N LYS A 97 7.53 -1.36 21.79
CA LYS A 97 6.16 -1.72 21.42
C LYS A 97 6.12 -2.25 19.98
N PRO A 98 5.23 -3.21 19.66
CA PRO A 98 4.98 -3.59 18.27
C PRO A 98 4.45 -2.38 17.49
N ILE A 99 4.83 -2.28 16.22
CA ILE A 99 4.35 -1.21 15.34
C ILE A 99 2.93 -1.53 14.86
N LEU A 100 2.07 -0.51 14.84
CA LEU A 100 0.81 -0.50 14.10
C LEU A 100 0.83 0.65 13.09
N VAL A 101 0.56 0.34 11.83
CA VAL A 101 0.39 1.34 10.77
C VAL A 101 -1.08 1.48 10.42
N VAL A 102 -1.60 2.71 10.49
CA VAL A 102 -2.94 3.07 10.02
C VAL A 102 -2.83 3.85 8.72
N SER A 103 -3.27 3.26 7.61
CA SER A 103 -3.27 3.88 6.29
C SER A 103 -4.66 4.37 5.88
N ASN A 104 -4.74 5.64 5.50
CA ASN A 104 -6.00 6.27 5.10
C ASN A 104 -5.86 6.93 3.72
N LYS A 105 -6.99 7.32 3.16
CA LYS A 105 -7.07 8.15 1.95
C LYS A 105 -8.29 9.05 2.05
N TYR A 106 -8.26 10.20 1.39
CA TYR A 106 -9.44 11.04 1.23
C TYR A 106 -9.34 11.75 -0.12
N ASN A 107 -9.87 11.10 -1.14
CA ASN A 107 -9.84 11.51 -2.53
C ASN A 107 -11.13 11.08 -3.20
N ARG A 108 -11.48 11.71 -4.33
CA ARG A 108 -12.67 11.28 -5.07
C ARG A 108 -12.48 9.85 -5.57
N GLU A 109 -13.58 9.12 -5.65
CA GLU A 109 -13.57 7.73 -6.09
C GLU A 109 -14.56 7.59 -7.24
N TRP A 110 -14.07 7.30 -8.45
CA TRP A 110 -14.88 7.22 -9.67
C TRP A 110 -15.72 8.48 -9.91
N PHE A 111 -15.11 9.65 -9.72
CA PHE A 111 -15.74 10.97 -9.82
C PHE A 111 -16.87 11.23 -8.81
N ARG A 112 -16.92 10.47 -7.71
CA ARG A 112 -17.87 10.66 -6.59
C ARG A 112 -17.13 11.05 -5.31
N ASP A 113 -17.90 11.49 -4.32
CA ASP A 113 -17.37 11.81 -3.00
C ASP A 113 -16.65 10.60 -2.37
N PRO A 114 -15.63 10.84 -1.53
CA PRO A 114 -14.89 9.76 -0.85
C PRO A 114 -15.84 8.87 -0.05
N VAL A 115 -15.65 7.55 -0.14
CA VAL A 115 -16.48 6.56 0.57
C VAL A 115 -15.66 5.54 1.34
N ASN A 116 -14.43 5.28 0.90
CA ASN A 116 -13.51 4.35 1.53
C ASN A 116 -12.42 5.12 2.29
N TYR A 117 -12.82 5.86 3.31
CA TYR A 117 -11.93 6.59 4.21
C TYR A 117 -12.33 6.35 5.66
N MET A 118 -11.43 6.66 6.60
CA MET A 118 -11.73 6.75 8.03
C MET A 118 -11.75 8.23 8.42
N ASP A 119 -12.84 8.69 9.02
CA ASP A 119 -12.93 10.07 9.52
C ASP A 119 -12.09 10.30 10.79
N ALA A 120 -11.87 11.57 11.14
CA ALA A 120 -11.01 11.95 12.26
C ALA A 120 -11.47 11.35 13.61
N ASP A 121 -12.77 11.26 13.86
CA ASP A 121 -13.31 10.67 15.10
C ASP A 121 -13.03 9.16 15.16
N THR A 122 -13.22 8.45 14.04
CA THR A 122 -12.90 7.02 13.93
C THR A 122 -11.41 6.77 14.07
N LEU A 123 -10.56 7.59 13.45
CA LEU A 123 -9.10 7.51 13.60
C LEU A 123 -8.68 7.65 15.07
N CYS A 124 -9.21 8.65 15.79
CA CYS A 124 -8.92 8.80 17.21
C CYS A 124 -9.37 7.58 18.02
N LYS A 125 -10.57 7.04 17.76
CA LYS A 125 -11.06 5.81 18.41
C LYS A 125 -10.21 4.57 18.12
N ILE A 126 -9.52 4.53 16.98
CA ILE A 126 -8.55 3.48 16.65
C ILE A 126 -7.31 3.66 17.53
N PHE A 127 -6.74 4.87 17.57
CA PHE A 127 -5.54 5.16 18.36
C PHE A 127 -5.78 4.98 19.87
N ASP A 128 -6.94 5.40 20.39
CA ASP A 128 -7.39 5.15 21.77
C ASP A 128 -7.33 3.66 22.15
N ARG A 129 -7.78 2.76 21.24
CA ARG A 129 -7.77 1.29 21.48
C ARG A 129 -6.40 0.66 21.30
N CYS A 130 -5.49 1.33 20.60
CA CYS A 130 -4.21 0.78 20.17
C CYS A 130 -3.01 1.35 20.94
N GLY A 131 -3.20 1.88 22.16
CA GLY A 131 -2.10 2.45 22.97
C GLY A 131 -0.96 1.48 23.33
N GLY A 132 -1.17 0.17 23.15
CA GLY A 132 -0.14 -0.87 23.27
C GLY A 132 0.85 -0.94 22.10
N TYR A 133 0.64 -0.15 21.03
CA TYR A 133 1.48 -0.14 19.84
C TYR A 133 2.33 1.14 19.74
N GLU A 134 3.38 1.08 18.93
CA GLU A 134 3.99 2.28 18.34
C GLU A 134 3.16 2.66 17.10
N LEU A 135 2.54 3.84 17.13
CA LEU A 135 1.52 4.23 16.16
C LEU A 135 2.10 5.06 15.02
N PHE A 136 1.90 4.60 13.79
CA PHE A 136 2.19 5.35 12.58
C PHE A 136 0.92 5.62 11.78
N TYR A 137 0.71 6.87 11.40
CA TYR A 137 -0.36 7.25 10.49
C TYR A 137 0.19 7.57 9.10
N ASN A 138 -0.45 6.96 8.11
CA ASN A 138 -0.05 7.04 6.72
C ASN A 138 -1.22 7.54 5.85
N ARG A 139 -1.22 8.83 5.55
CA ARG A 139 -2.03 9.39 4.47
C ARG A 139 -1.12 10.27 3.61
N ASN A 140 -1.09 10.00 2.32
CA ASN A 140 -0.27 10.79 1.41
C ASN A 140 -0.89 12.19 1.23
N ILE A 141 -0.07 13.23 1.29
CA ILE A 141 -0.40 14.61 0.89
C ILE A 141 0.36 14.88 -0.43
N PRO A 142 -0.21 15.55 -1.46
CA PRO A 142 0.30 15.52 -2.84
C PRO A 142 1.75 16.05 -2.92
N ASP A 143 2.62 15.51 -3.78
CA ASP A 143 2.65 16.04 -5.16
C ASP A 143 2.97 15.01 -6.27
N ASN A 144 3.48 13.81 -5.98
CA ASN A 144 4.21 13.07 -7.03
C ASN A 144 3.64 11.69 -7.42
N LEU A 145 2.60 11.18 -6.74
CA LEU A 145 2.18 9.78 -6.89
C LEU A 145 0.70 9.57 -7.27
N LEU A 146 -0.02 10.61 -7.66
CA LEU A 146 -1.47 10.50 -7.79
C LEU A 146 -1.94 10.21 -9.21
N ASP A 147 -2.78 9.18 -9.30
CA ASP A 147 -3.83 9.07 -10.31
C ASP A 147 -4.77 10.29 -10.19
N ASP A 148 -5.36 10.67 -11.32
CA ASP A 148 -6.21 11.85 -11.62
C ASP A 148 -7.41 12.20 -10.70
N GLN A 149 -7.52 11.62 -9.50
CA GLN A 149 -8.75 11.58 -8.71
C GLN A 149 -8.88 12.66 -7.59
N GLY A 150 -7.99 13.66 -7.52
CA GLY A 150 -8.15 14.84 -6.64
C GLY A 150 -8.18 14.54 -5.13
N ILE A 151 -7.02 14.66 -4.47
CA ILE A 151 -6.94 14.62 -3.00
C ILE A 151 -7.76 15.76 -2.39
N MET A 152 -8.49 15.43 -1.34
CA MET A 152 -9.25 16.37 -0.52
C MET A 152 -8.63 16.46 0.88
N ASP A 153 -8.82 17.62 1.52
CA ASP A 153 -8.43 17.79 2.92
C ASP A 153 -9.52 17.20 3.82
N LEU A 154 -9.10 16.38 4.79
CA LEU A 154 -9.96 15.76 5.79
C LEU A 154 -9.83 16.48 7.14
N HIS A 155 -8.87 17.41 7.29
CA HIS A 155 -8.59 18.16 8.50
C HIS A 155 -8.38 17.25 9.73
N GLU A 156 -7.86 16.04 9.52
CA GLU A 156 -7.67 15.06 10.58
C GLU A 156 -6.31 15.22 11.28
N TYR A 157 -5.32 15.78 10.60
CA TYR A 157 -3.96 15.89 11.15
C TYR A 157 -3.91 16.74 12.41
N GLU A 158 -4.63 17.85 12.43
CA GLU A 158 -4.73 18.75 13.57
C GLU A 158 -5.39 18.04 14.76
N VAL A 159 -6.48 17.32 14.50
CA VAL A 159 -7.22 16.56 15.52
C VAL A 159 -6.35 15.45 16.11
N ILE A 160 -5.61 14.72 15.25
CA ILE A 160 -4.72 13.65 15.70
C ILE A 160 -3.54 14.23 16.48
N LYS A 161 -2.93 15.34 16.03
CA LYS A 161 -1.84 16.01 16.77
C LYS A 161 -2.28 16.48 18.15
N GLU A 162 -3.50 16.99 18.27
CA GLU A 162 -4.04 17.45 19.55
C GLU A 162 -4.38 16.30 20.50
N ARG A 163 -5.05 15.25 20.00
CA ARG A 163 -5.56 14.16 20.84
C ARG A 163 -4.56 13.01 21.06
N HIS A 164 -3.67 12.80 20.10
CA HIS A 164 -2.76 11.66 20.01
C HIS A 164 -1.35 12.09 19.58
N PRO A 165 -0.66 12.93 20.40
CA PRO A 165 0.68 13.41 20.07
C PRO A 165 1.73 12.28 19.95
N GLU A 166 1.41 11.08 20.43
CA GLU A 166 2.22 9.86 20.26
C GLU A 166 2.20 9.29 18.83
N VAL A 167 1.20 9.65 18.01
CA VAL A 167 1.07 9.14 16.65
C VAL A 167 2.09 9.82 15.74
N ARG A 168 2.95 9.03 15.08
CA ARG A 168 3.94 9.53 14.12
C ARG A 168 3.34 9.59 12.73
N PHE A 169 3.52 10.71 12.04
CA PHE A 169 3.09 10.86 10.66
C PHE A 169 4.19 10.44 9.71
N LEU A 170 3.88 9.50 8.82
CA LEU A 170 4.86 8.95 7.90
C LEU A 170 5.49 10.00 6.98
N HIS A 171 4.70 11.00 6.58
CA HIS A 171 5.15 12.13 5.74
C HIS A 171 6.05 13.14 6.47
N GLU A 172 6.09 13.11 7.81
CA GLU A 172 6.97 13.97 8.61
C GLU A 172 8.31 13.28 8.93
N LEU A 173 8.49 12.01 8.56
CA LEU A 173 9.76 11.31 8.75
C LEU A 173 10.85 11.91 7.83
N PRO A 174 12.08 12.10 8.34
CA PRO A 174 13.15 12.65 7.53
C PRO A 174 13.57 11.69 6.42
N GLY A 175 13.85 12.24 5.24
CA GLY A 175 14.35 11.49 4.08
C GLY A 175 13.27 11.17 3.05
N ASP A 176 13.49 10.12 2.27
CA ASP A 176 12.56 9.70 1.23
C ASP A 176 11.34 9.01 1.84
N TYR A 177 10.15 9.57 1.57
CA TYR A 177 8.89 9.09 2.11
C TYR A 177 8.60 7.63 1.72
N ASN A 178 8.80 7.26 0.46
CA ASN A 178 8.45 5.92 -0.02
C ASN A 178 9.40 4.87 0.56
N LEU A 179 10.69 5.19 0.65
CA LEU A 179 11.67 4.35 1.32
C LEU A 179 11.36 4.20 2.82
N ASN A 180 10.98 5.29 3.50
CA ASN A 180 10.56 5.25 4.89
C ASN A 180 9.29 4.41 5.07
N GLN A 181 8.32 4.49 4.16
CA GLN A 181 7.15 3.60 4.14
C GLN A 181 7.57 2.14 4.12
N MET A 182 8.43 1.74 3.18
CA MET A 182 8.91 0.37 3.08
C MET A 182 9.64 -0.10 4.35
N ARG A 183 10.48 0.75 4.93
CA ARG A 183 11.26 0.45 6.14
C ARG A 183 10.42 0.33 7.40
N VAL A 184 9.43 1.21 7.58
CA VAL A 184 8.47 1.11 8.70
C VAL A 184 7.65 -0.16 8.55
N TYR A 185 7.15 -0.46 7.34
CA TYR A 185 6.32 -1.63 7.09
C TYR A 185 7.08 -2.94 7.30
N ALA A 186 8.37 -2.99 6.97
CA ALA A 186 9.23 -4.16 7.21
C ALA A 186 9.40 -4.54 8.69
N ASN A 187 9.23 -3.58 9.59
CA ASN A 187 9.25 -3.80 11.04
C ASN A 187 7.85 -3.89 11.67
N CYS A 188 6.80 -3.89 10.84
CA CYS A 188 5.41 -3.93 11.26
C CYS A 188 4.77 -5.31 10.98
N ASP A 189 3.84 -5.72 11.86
CA ASP A 189 3.02 -6.93 11.74
C ASP A 189 1.51 -6.67 11.90
N ARG A 190 1.12 -5.39 12.04
CA ARG A 190 -0.25 -4.95 12.27
C ARG A 190 -0.57 -3.74 11.41
N PHE A 191 -1.58 -3.88 10.56
CA PHE A 191 -2.00 -2.85 9.65
C PHE A 191 -3.51 -2.63 9.76
N ILE A 192 -3.92 -1.37 9.65
CA ILE A 192 -5.30 -0.97 9.36
C ILE A 192 -5.22 -0.14 8.10
N SER A 193 -5.94 -0.52 7.05
CA SER A 193 -5.88 0.18 5.77
C SER A 193 -7.28 0.37 5.20
N VAL A 194 -7.42 1.35 4.30
CA VAL A 194 -8.64 1.54 3.51
C VAL A 194 -8.46 1.00 2.09
N GLN A 195 -9.55 0.80 1.36
CA GLN A 195 -9.53 0.38 -0.05
C GLN A 195 -8.51 1.20 -0.87
N GLY A 196 -7.66 0.52 -1.64
CA GLY A 196 -6.68 1.13 -2.54
C GLY A 196 -5.28 0.54 -2.42
N GLY A 197 -4.31 1.13 -3.13
CA GLY A 197 -2.94 0.61 -3.22
C GLY A 197 -2.22 0.40 -1.89
N ASN A 198 -2.44 1.26 -0.89
CA ASN A 198 -1.81 1.09 0.44
C ASN A 198 -2.26 -0.21 1.14
N SER A 199 -3.50 -0.67 0.94
CA SER A 199 -3.95 -1.96 1.50
C SER A 199 -3.24 -3.15 0.86
N ILE A 200 -2.95 -3.07 -0.44
CA ILE A 200 -2.19 -4.07 -1.18
C ILE A 200 -0.73 -4.04 -0.73
N LEU A 201 -0.13 -2.84 -0.63
CA LEU A 201 1.25 -2.67 -0.19
C LEU A 201 1.46 -3.20 1.24
N ALA A 202 0.57 -2.86 2.19
CA ALA A 202 0.63 -3.40 3.55
C ALA A 202 0.63 -4.94 3.57
N SER A 203 -0.16 -5.55 2.67
CA SER A 203 -0.27 -7.00 2.56
C SER A 203 0.99 -7.70 2.01
N TYR A 204 2.01 -6.97 1.54
CA TYR A 204 3.34 -7.52 1.22
C TYR A 204 4.20 -7.83 2.46
N PHE A 205 3.82 -7.32 3.64
CA PHE A 205 4.67 -7.36 4.83
C PHE A 205 4.21 -8.40 5.87
N GLY A 206 3.35 -9.34 5.49
CA GLY A 206 2.86 -10.37 6.40
C GLY A 206 2.02 -9.80 7.55
N GLY A 207 2.00 -10.50 8.68
CA GLY A 207 1.22 -10.09 9.85
C GLY A 207 -0.29 -10.10 9.57
N MET A 208 -1.00 -9.11 10.09
CA MET A 208 -2.45 -8.94 9.89
C MET A 208 -2.77 -7.55 9.34
N ASN A 209 -3.69 -7.48 8.38
CA ASN A 209 -4.20 -6.25 7.80
C ASN A 209 -5.73 -6.21 7.85
N ILE A 210 -6.28 -5.29 8.65
CA ILE A 210 -7.71 -4.99 8.69
C ILE A 210 -8.01 -3.95 7.61
N ILE A 211 -8.80 -4.33 6.60
CA ILE A 211 -9.11 -3.49 5.44
C ILE A 211 -10.54 -2.96 5.55
N TYR A 212 -10.68 -1.65 5.69
CA TYR A 212 -11.96 -0.94 5.57
C TYR A 212 -12.28 -0.64 4.10
N ALA A 213 -13.32 -1.28 3.58
CA ALA A 213 -13.80 -1.03 2.22
C ALA A 213 -15.31 -1.17 2.14
N VAL A 214 -15.99 -0.08 1.79
CA VAL A 214 -17.46 0.01 1.69
C VAL A 214 -17.93 -0.21 0.27
N LYS A 215 -17.21 0.34 -0.72
CA LYS A 215 -17.55 0.25 -2.14
C LYS A 215 -16.31 -0.01 -2.97
N GLY A 216 -16.48 -0.70 -4.10
CA GLY A 216 -15.42 -0.93 -5.08
C GLY A 216 -15.56 -2.27 -5.75
N ARG A 217 -15.03 -2.37 -6.97
CA ARG A 217 -15.05 -3.61 -7.76
C ARG A 217 -14.27 -4.74 -7.07
N GLU A 218 -13.34 -4.39 -6.20
CA GLU A 218 -12.59 -5.32 -5.35
C GLU A 218 -13.51 -6.19 -4.49
N LEU A 219 -14.63 -5.64 -4.00
CA LEU A 219 -15.60 -6.36 -3.16
C LEU A 219 -16.37 -7.41 -3.97
N GLU A 220 -16.72 -7.10 -5.21
CA GLU A 220 -17.51 -7.98 -6.08
C GLU A 220 -16.73 -9.22 -6.56
N CYS A 221 -15.39 -9.16 -6.53
CA CYS A 221 -14.53 -10.22 -7.08
C CYS A 221 -13.66 -10.96 -6.05
N GLY A 222 -13.94 -10.77 -4.75
CA GLY A 222 -13.19 -11.39 -3.65
C GLY A 222 -11.69 -11.03 -3.71
N PHE A 223 -11.37 -9.79 -4.04
CA PHE A 223 -9.98 -9.37 -4.27
C PHE A 223 -9.14 -9.42 -2.99
N TYR A 224 -9.71 -9.00 -1.86
CA TYR A 224 -9.00 -8.96 -0.57
C TYR A 224 -8.57 -10.34 -0.09
N ASP A 225 -9.39 -11.37 -0.31
CA ASP A 225 -9.08 -12.76 0.05
C ASP A 225 -7.82 -13.29 -0.66
N LYS A 226 -7.42 -12.66 -1.76
CA LYS A 226 -6.26 -13.06 -2.58
C LYS A 226 -4.98 -12.35 -2.15
N LEU A 227 -5.05 -11.29 -1.33
CA LEU A 227 -3.88 -10.53 -0.90
C LEU A 227 -2.97 -11.33 0.03
N ASN A 228 -3.49 -12.38 0.68
CA ASN A 228 -2.67 -13.31 1.45
C ASN A 228 -1.57 -13.97 0.60
N LYS A 229 -1.73 -14.09 -0.73
CA LYS A 229 -0.72 -14.68 -1.63
C LYS A 229 0.55 -13.85 -1.77
N LEU A 230 0.53 -12.58 -1.35
CA LEU A 230 1.68 -11.68 -1.41
C LEU A 230 2.75 -12.04 -0.38
N SER A 231 2.35 -12.46 0.82
CA SER A 231 3.28 -12.68 1.94
C SER A 231 2.79 -13.67 3.03
N GLY A 232 1.58 -14.21 2.90
CA GLY A 232 0.89 -14.94 3.97
C GLY A 232 0.15 -14.05 4.97
N CYS A 233 0.01 -12.75 4.69
CA CYS A 233 -0.73 -11.81 5.53
C CYS A 233 -2.18 -12.27 5.81
N GLU A 234 -2.60 -12.19 7.06
CA GLU A 234 -3.99 -12.38 7.48
C GLU A 234 -4.81 -11.15 7.09
N ILE A 235 -5.88 -11.34 6.31
CA ILE A 235 -6.71 -10.25 5.79
C ILE A 235 -8.08 -10.29 6.46
N VAL A 236 -8.46 -9.19 7.11
CA VAL A 236 -9.78 -9.00 7.72
C VAL A 236 -10.48 -7.85 7.02
N HIS A 237 -11.50 -8.13 6.21
CA HIS A 237 -12.28 -7.10 5.54
C HIS A 237 -13.48 -6.67 6.39
N VAL A 238 -13.70 -5.35 6.51
CA VAL A 238 -14.82 -4.75 7.24
C VAL A 238 -15.47 -3.63 6.42
N MET A 239 -16.79 -3.46 6.59
CA MET A 239 -17.57 -2.45 5.85
C MET A 239 -18.11 -1.34 6.73
N LYS A 240 -18.05 -1.49 8.06
CA LYS A 240 -18.53 -0.50 9.03
C LYS A 240 -17.43 -0.16 10.02
N TYR A 241 -17.36 1.09 10.43
CA TYR A 241 -16.46 1.48 11.52
C TYR A 241 -16.71 0.69 12.81
N SER A 242 -17.97 0.38 13.13
CA SER A 242 -18.29 -0.43 14.31
C SER A 242 -17.78 -1.86 14.23
N GLU A 243 -17.60 -2.41 13.03
CA GLU A 243 -16.98 -3.72 12.81
C GLU A 243 -15.46 -3.60 12.91
N LEU A 244 -14.87 -2.57 12.30
CA LEU A 244 -13.44 -2.27 12.41
C LEU A 244 -13.01 -2.14 13.87
N LEU A 245 -13.71 -1.32 14.64
CA LEU A 245 -13.38 -1.05 16.04
C LEU A 245 -13.58 -2.26 16.97
N LYS A 246 -14.27 -3.32 16.53
CA LYS A 246 -14.39 -4.60 17.25
C LYS A 246 -13.20 -5.53 17.02
N GLN A 247 -12.40 -5.28 15.98
CA GLN A 247 -11.20 -6.07 15.66
C GLN A 247 -9.94 -5.56 16.37
N LEU A 248 -10.03 -4.44 17.09
CA LEU A 248 -8.93 -3.78 17.80
C LEU A 248 -8.98 -4.12 19.30
#